data_AF-A0A226DZV0-F1
#
_entry.id   AF-A0A226DZV0-F1
#
_cell.length_a   1.000
_cell.length_b   1.000
_cell.length_c   1.000
_cell.angle_alpha   90.00
_cell.angle_beta   90.00
_cell.angle_gamma   90.00
#
_symmetry.space_group_name_H-M   'P 1'
#
loop_
_entity.id
_entity.type
_entity.pdbx_description
1 polymer ?
#
loop_
_entity_poly.entity_id
_entity_poly.type
_entity_poly.pdbx_seq_one_letter_code
_entity_poly.pdbx_strand_id
1 'polypeptide(L)'
;MVPMNSTRNNGSCHLSADDGQLEPMLIELLPDGSETGRRITLESDVTEVGSEWWGGLQLAGLRPRHCVIANTEGIVTLTPSSRDSDIYVNGQRIYETTMLQHGAIIRFGRTHYFRFSQRNSPTGNRTFNEREVIDSPTTTGGGMSKSGSIIQSPPLSPAHDDSTRAIRPDSILPATLELPEVGEDAFLSLVVVNISPATLHFKLSPTYAIYLSARYRATTHFRPDATPHERAHLLSAFLIRVAHLMMQTVQDRNTDANSLAFWMANSSELLHFLKSDRQIGAFSVDAQDILAEVVQLSFRHLVTCIQGEISNLVGHFFLERDEDDENATSPMIGVLGSTMTLLRRSRVNAALTIQLFSQVFHFVNMAVFNKLIGMDGRNYCSRTWGNRLRRRINRIETWAEKQGLELAADCHLVRIIQATHLLQAMKNTAEEVSTAASSCFKLNSMQLRCLLMKYQYDSDEAPISPEILENVVRVAESTVDDVIRGDGRHIRVEEEPLLGLAFLLPEDGYSCDIVRGIPTGLVEFLSPLSPVCRLTPNTNAAGYWTIFFHDPMRSPRYSYFI
;
A
#
# COMPACT_ATOMS: atom_id res chain seq x y z
N MET A 1 55.82 -15.19 -25.13
CA MET A 1 56.80 -16.12 -24.55
C MET A 1 56.52 -16.18 -23.05
N VAL A 2 56.09 -17.32 -22.53
CA VAL A 2 55.94 -17.63 -21.08
C VAL A 2 57.03 -18.65 -20.74
N PRO A 3 57.67 -18.57 -19.55
CA PRO A 3 57.46 -19.59 -18.49
C PRO A 3 57.36 -18.93 -17.07
N MET A 4 56.40 -19.29 -16.21
CA MET A 4 56.29 -20.42 -15.24
C MET A 4 57.15 -20.36 -13.94
N ASN A 5 56.47 -19.94 -12.85
CA ASN A 5 56.22 -20.56 -11.52
C ASN A 5 57.27 -20.85 -10.40
N SER A 6 56.87 -20.35 -9.20
CA SER A 6 56.92 -20.92 -7.81
C SER A 6 58.27 -20.86 -7.05
N THR A 7 58.39 -20.55 -5.74
CA THR A 7 57.60 -20.89 -4.51
C THR A 7 57.92 -19.98 -3.28
N ARG A 8 56.90 -19.69 -2.42
CA ARG A 8 56.81 -19.68 -0.90
C ARG A 8 57.97 -19.08 -0.03
N ASN A 9 57.82 -18.44 1.14
CA ASN A 9 56.72 -18.20 2.12
C ASN A 9 57.14 -17.11 3.18
N ASN A 10 56.13 -16.54 3.85
CA ASN A 10 56.05 -15.99 5.23
C ASN A 10 56.77 -14.70 5.70
N GLY A 11 55.95 -13.76 6.18
CA GLY A 11 56.36 -12.61 7.01
C GLY A 11 55.18 -11.75 7.50
N SER A 12 54.33 -12.33 8.36
CA SER A 12 53.36 -11.75 9.30
C SER A 12 53.11 -10.22 9.32
N CYS A 13 51.85 -9.83 9.11
CA CYS A 13 51.25 -8.62 9.71
C CYS A 13 50.02 -9.02 10.51
N HIS A 14 50.00 -8.61 11.78
CA HIS A 14 48.84 -8.68 12.66
C HIS A 14 47.66 -7.92 12.03
N LEU A 15 46.55 -8.61 11.80
CA LEU A 15 45.23 -7.99 11.69
C LEU A 15 44.37 -8.57 12.81
N SER A 16 43.88 -7.65 13.63
CA SER A 16 42.83 -7.83 14.62
C SER A 16 41.65 -8.62 14.05
N ALA A 17 41.09 -9.50 14.88
CA ALA A 17 39.85 -10.21 14.58
C ALA A 17 38.72 -9.20 14.31
N ASP A 18 38.37 -9.06 13.03
CA ASP A 18 37.12 -8.45 12.61
C ASP A 18 36.08 -9.57 12.59
N ASP A 19 35.07 -9.46 13.46
CA ASP A 19 33.98 -10.41 13.60
C ASP A 19 33.03 -10.22 12.41
N GLY A 20 33.48 -10.67 11.24
CA GLY A 20 32.81 -10.50 9.95
C GLY A 20 31.54 -11.34 9.86
N GLN A 21 30.42 -10.77 10.31
CA GLN A 21 29.08 -11.23 9.94
C GLN A 21 28.94 -11.15 8.42
N LEU A 22 29.02 -12.31 7.75
CA LEU A 22 28.70 -12.41 6.32
C LEU A 22 27.19 -12.19 6.15
N GLU A 23 26.83 -11.07 5.53
CA GLU A 23 25.47 -10.69 5.19
C GLU A 23 24.78 -11.79 4.34
N PRO A 24 23.46 -12.01 4.52
CA PRO A 24 22.72 -13.00 3.74
C PRO A 24 22.81 -12.68 2.25
N MET A 25 22.97 -13.71 1.41
CA MET A 25 23.15 -13.52 -0.03
C MET A 25 22.56 -14.64 -0.88
N LEU A 26 22.29 -14.31 -2.14
CA LEU A 26 21.96 -15.26 -3.20
C LEU A 26 23.16 -15.52 -4.10
N ILE A 27 23.44 -16.79 -4.36
CA ILE A 27 24.50 -17.24 -5.25
C ILE A 27 23.84 -17.84 -6.50
N GLU A 28 24.09 -17.27 -7.67
CA GLU A 28 23.49 -17.72 -8.93
C GLU A 28 24.07 -19.09 -9.36
N LEU A 29 23.18 -19.96 -9.83
CA LEU A 29 23.49 -21.32 -10.27
C LEU A 29 23.14 -21.49 -11.75
N LEU A 30 23.94 -22.32 -12.44
CA LEU A 30 23.59 -22.86 -13.74
C LEU A 30 22.54 -23.98 -13.61
N PRO A 31 21.83 -24.34 -14.70
CA PRO A 31 20.84 -25.42 -14.67
C PRO A 31 21.38 -26.80 -14.25
N ASP A 32 22.70 -27.01 -14.36
CA ASP A 32 23.40 -28.21 -13.90
C ASP A 32 23.78 -28.18 -12.40
N GLY A 33 23.46 -27.08 -11.70
CA GLY A 33 23.70 -26.88 -10.28
C GLY A 33 25.07 -26.31 -9.93
N SER A 34 25.92 -26.00 -10.91
CA SER A 34 27.21 -25.35 -10.69
C SER A 34 27.07 -23.83 -10.46
N GLU A 35 27.94 -23.24 -9.65
CA GLU A 35 27.89 -21.79 -9.32
C GLU A 35 28.50 -20.94 -10.44
N THR A 36 27.82 -19.86 -10.86
CA THR A 36 28.35 -18.93 -11.88
C THR A 36 29.35 -17.93 -11.32
N GLY A 37 29.39 -17.78 -9.98
CA GLY A 37 30.19 -16.78 -9.27
C GLY A 37 29.47 -15.44 -9.04
N ARG A 38 28.29 -15.22 -9.63
CA ARG A 38 27.48 -14.03 -9.34
C ARG A 38 26.83 -14.15 -7.96
N ARG A 39 27.07 -13.16 -7.10
CA ARG A 39 26.55 -13.08 -5.73
C ARG A 39 25.77 -11.80 -5.55
N ILE A 40 24.61 -11.88 -4.92
CA ILE A 40 23.72 -10.75 -4.63
C ILE A 40 23.56 -10.71 -3.12
N THR A 41 24.13 -9.69 -2.49
CA THR A 41 23.94 -9.45 -1.07
C THR A 41 22.53 -8.92 -0.82
N LEU A 42 21.88 -9.44 0.20
CA LEU A 42 20.57 -9.00 0.66
C LEU A 42 20.80 -8.08 1.85
N GLU A 43 20.80 -6.77 1.61
CA GLU A 43 20.90 -5.75 2.66
C GLU A 43 19.71 -5.84 3.63
N SER A 44 19.74 -5.11 4.76
CA SER A 44 18.64 -5.11 5.75
C SER A 44 17.43 -4.29 5.26
N ASP A 45 16.86 -4.70 4.14
CA ASP A 45 15.70 -4.09 3.48
C ASP A 45 15.00 -5.11 2.55
N VAL A 46 14.07 -4.63 1.75
CA VAL A 46 13.25 -5.36 0.79
C VAL A 46 13.91 -5.34 -0.60
N THR A 47 14.26 -6.51 -1.12
CA THR A 47 14.75 -6.71 -2.49
C THR A 47 13.63 -7.21 -3.40
N GLU A 48 13.22 -6.42 -4.39
CA GLU A 48 12.25 -6.86 -5.40
C GLU A 48 12.91 -7.73 -6.49
N VAL A 49 12.18 -8.71 -7.03
CA VAL A 49 12.65 -9.58 -8.12
C VAL A 49 11.62 -9.56 -9.24
N GLY A 50 12.04 -9.27 -10.47
CA GLY A 50 11.12 -9.19 -11.62
C GLY A 50 11.82 -8.88 -12.94
N SER A 51 11.05 -8.71 -14.02
CA SER A 51 11.59 -8.36 -15.34
C SER A 51 11.84 -6.87 -15.51
N GLU A 52 11.20 -6.03 -14.70
CA GLU A 52 11.39 -4.58 -14.68
C GLU A 52 12.34 -4.18 -13.54
N TRP A 53 13.08 -3.09 -13.73
CA TRP A 53 14.01 -2.60 -12.72
C TRP A 53 13.29 -1.73 -11.70
N TRP A 54 13.09 -2.27 -10.50
CA TRP A 54 12.48 -1.60 -9.34
C TRP A 54 13.46 -1.49 -8.16
N GLY A 55 14.75 -1.26 -8.44
CA GLY A 55 15.78 -1.18 -7.39
C GLY A 55 16.19 -2.52 -6.78
N GLY A 56 15.88 -3.65 -7.44
CA GLY A 56 16.18 -5.00 -6.97
C GLY A 56 16.78 -5.92 -8.05
N LEU A 57 16.53 -7.23 -7.94
CA LEU A 57 17.08 -8.25 -8.82
C LEU A 57 16.26 -8.38 -10.13
N GLN A 58 16.78 -7.81 -11.21
CA GLN A 58 16.17 -7.92 -12.54
C GLN A 58 16.53 -9.25 -13.24
N LEU A 59 15.50 -10.01 -13.63
CA LEU A 59 15.62 -11.31 -14.32
C LEU A 59 14.68 -11.38 -15.53
N ALA A 60 15.23 -11.66 -16.70
CA ALA A 60 14.47 -11.72 -17.95
C ALA A 60 13.46 -12.89 -17.97
N GLY A 61 12.29 -12.68 -18.58
CA GLY A 61 11.27 -13.73 -18.71
C GLY A 61 10.45 -14.02 -17.45
N LEU A 62 10.57 -13.17 -16.43
CA LEU A 62 9.66 -13.10 -15.29
C LEU A 62 8.57 -12.04 -15.51
N ARG A 63 7.65 -11.92 -14.55
CA ARG A 63 6.69 -10.79 -14.50
C ARG A 63 7.39 -9.50 -14.06
N PRO A 64 6.83 -8.30 -14.38
CA PRO A 64 7.37 -7.00 -13.93
C PRO A 64 7.76 -6.95 -12.46
N ARG A 65 6.87 -7.42 -11.56
CA ARG A 65 7.15 -7.73 -10.14
C ARG A 65 6.77 -9.18 -9.87
N HIS A 66 7.76 -10.05 -9.75
CA HIS A 66 7.57 -11.50 -9.64
C HIS A 66 7.52 -11.95 -8.18
N CYS A 67 8.42 -11.43 -7.34
CA CYS A 67 8.41 -11.61 -5.89
C CYS A 67 9.21 -10.54 -5.16
N VAL A 68 9.13 -10.62 -3.85
CA VAL A 68 9.87 -9.79 -2.91
C VAL A 68 10.66 -10.67 -1.96
N ILE A 69 11.92 -10.31 -1.71
CA ILE A 69 12.78 -10.91 -0.69
C ILE A 69 12.96 -9.88 0.41
N ALA A 70 12.51 -10.15 1.62
CA ALA A 70 12.71 -9.26 2.76
C ALA A 70 13.75 -9.85 3.69
N ASN A 71 14.77 -9.05 4.05
CA ASN A 71 15.72 -9.38 5.10
C ASN A 71 15.45 -8.48 6.31
N THR A 72 14.84 -9.05 7.35
CA THR A 72 14.55 -8.33 8.60
C THR A 72 15.40 -8.94 9.70
N GLU A 73 16.45 -8.23 10.12
CA GLU A 73 17.37 -8.65 11.20
C GLU A 73 17.96 -10.07 11.01
N GLY A 74 18.24 -10.45 9.76
CA GLY A 74 18.79 -11.76 9.42
C GLY A 74 17.75 -12.86 9.25
N ILE A 75 16.46 -12.57 9.33
CA ILE A 75 15.40 -13.48 8.87
C ILE A 75 15.06 -13.12 7.43
N VAL A 76 15.45 -13.99 6.49
CA VAL A 76 15.17 -13.78 5.08
C VAL A 76 13.91 -14.52 4.67
N THR A 77 12.95 -13.80 4.12
CA THR A 77 11.69 -14.36 3.62
C THR A 77 11.52 -14.06 2.13
N LEU A 78 10.84 -14.97 1.42
CA LEU A 78 10.54 -14.87 0.00
C LEU A 78 9.02 -14.88 -0.19
N THR A 79 8.47 -13.79 -0.70
CA THR A 79 7.02 -13.58 -0.89
C THR A 79 6.69 -13.45 -2.37
N PRO A 80 5.96 -14.42 -2.98
CA PRO A 80 5.45 -14.29 -4.34
C PRO A 80 4.54 -13.06 -4.49
N SER A 81 4.74 -12.24 -5.52
CA SER A 81 3.88 -11.06 -5.77
C SER A 81 2.50 -11.42 -6.34
N SER A 82 2.31 -12.66 -6.79
CA SER A 82 1.06 -13.18 -7.32
C SER A 82 1.06 -14.72 -7.26
N ARG A 83 -0.11 -15.35 -7.25
CA ARG A 83 -0.23 -16.83 -7.31
C ARG A 83 0.36 -17.44 -8.57
N ASP A 84 0.36 -16.67 -9.65
CA ASP A 84 0.92 -17.10 -10.92
C ASP A 84 2.44 -16.93 -10.99
N SER A 85 3.07 -16.32 -9.98
CA SER A 85 4.53 -16.22 -9.91
C SER A 85 5.11 -17.63 -9.76
N ASP A 86 5.71 -18.13 -10.83
CA ASP A 86 6.42 -19.41 -10.83
C ASP A 86 7.68 -19.31 -9.97
N ILE A 87 7.59 -19.70 -8.70
CA ILE A 87 8.70 -19.64 -7.74
C ILE A 87 8.77 -20.96 -6.97
N TYR A 88 9.96 -21.54 -6.91
CA TYR A 88 10.17 -22.82 -6.24
C TYR A 88 11.29 -22.69 -5.22
N VAL A 89 11.08 -23.22 -4.03
CA VAL A 89 12.09 -23.34 -2.98
C VAL A 89 12.30 -24.83 -2.74
N ASN A 90 13.54 -25.32 -2.90
CA ASN A 90 13.91 -26.73 -2.81
C ASN A 90 13.03 -27.64 -3.69
N GLY A 91 12.65 -27.16 -4.88
CA GLY A 91 11.82 -27.89 -5.83
C GLY A 91 10.31 -27.84 -5.56
N GLN A 92 9.86 -27.28 -4.42
CA GLN A 92 8.46 -27.09 -4.11
C GLN A 92 8.01 -25.69 -4.51
N ARG A 93 6.89 -25.60 -5.25
CA ARG A 93 6.29 -24.30 -5.59
C ARG A 93 5.73 -23.63 -4.35
N ILE A 94 6.05 -22.36 -4.17
CA ILE A 94 5.53 -21.54 -3.07
C ILE A 94 4.45 -20.59 -3.57
N TYR A 95 3.46 -20.32 -2.73
CA TYR A 95 2.34 -19.40 -3.02
C TYR A 95 2.17 -18.32 -1.94
N GLU A 96 2.90 -18.44 -0.84
CA GLU A 96 2.85 -17.58 0.34
C GLU A 96 4.28 -17.27 0.79
N THR A 97 4.42 -16.26 1.66
CA THR A 97 5.70 -15.88 2.27
C THR A 97 6.40 -17.09 2.89
N THR A 98 7.57 -17.42 2.36
CA THR A 98 8.36 -18.58 2.79
C THR A 98 9.70 -18.13 3.36
N MET A 99 10.00 -18.50 4.59
CA MET A 99 11.31 -18.24 5.21
C MET A 99 12.39 -19.09 4.55
N LEU A 100 13.51 -18.47 4.15
CA LEU A 100 14.63 -19.13 3.50
C LEU A 100 15.64 -19.64 4.53
N GLN A 101 16.05 -20.90 4.39
CA GLN A 101 17.10 -21.51 5.20
C GLN A 101 18.42 -21.55 4.45
N HIS A 102 19.55 -21.44 5.17
CA HIS A 102 20.88 -21.58 4.56
C HIS A 102 20.95 -22.85 3.69
N GLY A 103 21.41 -22.68 2.45
CA GLY A 103 21.52 -23.74 1.45
C GLY A 103 20.26 -23.95 0.59
N ALA A 104 19.16 -23.24 0.85
CA ALA A 104 17.94 -23.37 0.06
C ALA A 104 18.17 -23.03 -1.42
N ILE A 105 17.65 -23.88 -2.31
CA ILE A 105 17.70 -23.67 -3.75
C ILE A 105 16.42 -22.99 -4.20
N ILE A 106 16.55 -21.81 -4.78
CA ILE A 106 15.44 -20.98 -5.25
C ILE A 106 15.45 -21.00 -6.76
N ARG A 107 14.28 -21.19 -7.36
CA ARG A 107 14.08 -21.05 -8.79
C ARG A 107 13.03 -20.00 -9.08
N PHE A 108 13.40 -18.98 -9.84
CA PHE A 108 12.49 -17.99 -10.38
C PHE A 108 12.16 -18.30 -11.85
N GLY A 109 10.88 -18.48 -12.14
CA GLY A 109 10.41 -18.88 -13.46
C GLY A 109 10.96 -20.25 -13.87
N ARG A 110 11.42 -20.35 -15.12
CA ARG A 110 11.93 -21.61 -15.70
C ARG A 110 13.45 -21.71 -15.71
N THR A 111 14.15 -20.59 -15.68
CA THR A 111 15.57 -20.51 -16.09
C THR A 111 16.51 -19.99 -15.02
N HIS A 112 16.02 -19.34 -13.97
CA HIS A 112 16.87 -18.65 -13.00
C HIS A 112 16.97 -19.44 -11.70
N TYR A 113 18.18 -19.86 -11.34
CA TYR A 113 18.45 -20.66 -10.15
C TYR A 113 19.41 -19.94 -9.21
N PHE A 114 19.12 -19.98 -7.92
CA PHE A 114 19.94 -19.37 -6.88
C PHE A 114 20.06 -20.30 -5.68
N ARG A 115 21.18 -20.24 -4.97
CA ARG A 115 21.35 -20.80 -3.62
C ARG A 115 21.36 -19.67 -2.62
N PHE A 116 20.50 -19.75 -1.61
CA PHE A 116 20.55 -18.85 -0.47
C PHE A 116 21.65 -19.25 0.49
N SER A 117 22.48 -18.30 0.91
CA SER A 117 23.57 -18.51 1.86
C SER A 117 23.57 -17.41 2.91
N GLN A 118 23.45 -17.81 4.17
CA GLN A 118 23.65 -16.95 5.34
C GLN A 118 24.45 -17.70 6.38
N ARG A 119 25.49 -17.10 6.97
CA ARG A 119 26.28 -17.74 8.02
C ARG A 119 26.11 -17.00 9.33
N ASN A 120 24.97 -17.26 9.99
CA ASN A 120 24.74 -17.18 11.42
C ASN A 120 23.35 -17.74 11.72
N SER A 121 23.27 -19.03 12.06
CA SER A 121 22.16 -19.53 12.87
C SER A 121 22.68 -19.72 14.30
N PRO A 122 22.02 -19.17 15.33
CA PRO A 122 22.29 -19.55 16.72
C PRO A 122 21.66 -20.92 17.05
N THR A 123 21.74 -21.90 16.15
CA THR A 123 21.36 -23.28 16.41
C THR A 123 22.27 -24.21 15.64
N GLY A 124 23.33 -24.64 16.31
CA GLY A 124 24.21 -25.69 15.83
C GLY A 124 23.47 -27.02 15.66
N ASN A 125 23.95 -27.79 14.68
CA ASN A 125 23.85 -29.24 14.55
C ASN A 125 23.08 -29.96 15.67
N ARG A 126 21.83 -30.33 15.40
CA ARG A 126 21.27 -31.60 15.90
C ARG A 126 20.47 -32.26 14.80
N THR A 127 21.10 -33.27 14.21
CA THR A 127 20.45 -34.40 13.58
C THR A 127 19.26 -34.86 14.42
N PHE A 128 18.10 -34.97 13.78
CA PHE A 128 16.95 -35.71 14.32
C PHE A 128 17.40 -37.13 14.67
N ASN A 129 17.43 -37.43 15.96
CA ASN A 129 17.33 -38.79 16.45
C ASN A 129 16.12 -38.86 17.39
N GLU A 130 15.26 -39.81 17.06
CA GLU A 130 14.15 -40.33 17.84
C GLU A 130 14.49 -40.58 19.32
N ARG A 131 13.45 -40.47 20.15
CA ARG A 131 13.30 -40.96 21.53
C ARG A 131 14.00 -40.14 22.62
N GLU A 132 13.21 -39.45 23.43
CA GLU A 132 12.99 -39.86 24.82
C GLU A 132 11.92 -38.99 25.49
N VAL A 133 10.92 -39.69 26.01
CA VAL A 133 9.88 -39.20 26.93
C VAL A 133 10.42 -39.37 28.33
N ILE A 134 10.51 -38.29 29.12
CA ILE A 134 10.58 -38.34 30.60
C ILE A 134 9.83 -37.09 31.10
N ASP A 135 8.53 -37.18 31.33
CA ASP A 135 7.81 -37.69 32.52
C ASP A 135 7.69 -36.67 33.66
N SER A 136 6.43 -36.44 34.04
CA SER A 136 5.98 -35.61 35.15
C SER A 136 6.03 -36.41 36.45
N PRO A 137 5.82 -35.79 37.63
CA PRO A 137 5.25 -36.57 38.72
C PRO A 137 4.03 -35.89 39.34
N THR A 138 2.90 -36.59 39.31
CA THR A 138 1.90 -36.52 40.38
C THR A 138 1.26 -37.91 40.58
N THR A 139 1.86 -38.65 41.52
CA THR A 139 1.21 -39.21 42.71
C THR A 139 -0.05 -40.08 42.55
N THR A 140 0.16 -41.41 42.62
CA THR A 140 -0.57 -42.46 43.39
C THR A 140 -2.10 -42.56 43.30
N GLY A 141 -2.75 -43.72 43.11
CA GLY A 141 -2.30 -45.11 43.04
C GLY A 141 -3.50 -46.10 43.01
N GLY A 142 -3.22 -47.34 42.57
CA GLY A 142 -4.00 -48.59 42.78
C GLY A 142 -5.21 -48.84 41.83
N GLY A 143 -5.39 -49.99 41.16
CA GLY A 143 -4.65 -51.26 41.07
C GLY A 143 -5.58 -52.40 40.58
N MET A 144 -5.13 -53.14 39.54
CA MET A 144 -5.48 -54.53 39.12
C MET A 144 -6.89 -54.84 38.55
N SER A 145 -7.12 -55.68 37.52
CA SER A 145 -6.29 -56.57 36.66
C SER A 145 -7.08 -57.10 35.44
N LYS A 146 -6.42 -57.08 34.26
CA LYS A 146 -6.29 -58.06 33.15
C LYS A 146 -7.46 -58.59 32.27
N SER A 147 -7.03 -58.72 30.99
CA SER A 147 -7.51 -59.54 29.85
C SER A 147 -8.59 -58.89 28.99
N GLY A 148 -8.49 -58.70 27.68
CA GLY A 148 -7.52 -59.11 26.66
C GLY A 148 -8.34 -59.37 25.38
N SER A 149 -8.17 -58.61 24.30
CA SER A 149 -8.58 -59.02 22.94
C SER A 149 -8.12 -58.03 21.88
N ILE A 150 -7.71 -58.61 20.76
CA ILE A 150 -7.41 -58.06 19.44
C ILE A 150 -8.65 -57.37 18.85
N ILE A 151 -8.50 -56.18 18.24
CA ILE A 151 -9.50 -55.50 17.38
C ILE A 151 -8.72 -54.81 16.24
N GLN A 152 -8.63 -55.40 15.04
CA GLN A 152 -9.49 -55.20 13.87
C GLN A 152 -9.67 -53.72 13.42
N SER A 153 -9.04 -53.40 12.28
CA SER A 153 -9.26 -52.19 11.48
C SER A 153 -10.69 -52.12 10.93
N PRO A 154 -11.37 -50.96 10.95
CA PRO A 154 -12.67 -50.81 10.30
C PRO A 154 -12.54 -50.48 8.80
N PRO A 155 -13.55 -50.84 7.99
CA PRO A 155 -13.42 -51.07 6.57
C PRO A 155 -13.72 -49.85 5.68
N LEU A 156 -13.16 -49.90 4.47
CA LEU A 156 -13.57 -49.09 3.33
C LEU A 156 -15.08 -49.19 3.08
N SER A 157 -15.70 -48.07 2.72
CA SER A 157 -17.07 -47.95 2.24
C SER A 157 -17.11 -47.02 1.03
N PRO A 158 -18.09 -47.17 0.13
CA PRO A 158 -17.82 -47.50 -1.26
C PRO A 158 -17.76 -46.29 -2.19
N ALA A 159 -17.15 -46.50 -3.36
CA ALA A 159 -17.17 -45.59 -4.48
C ALA A 159 -18.60 -45.18 -4.82
N HIS A 160 -18.91 -43.90 -4.62
CA HIS A 160 -20.12 -43.28 -5.13
C HIS A 160 -19.83 -42.56 -6.44
N ASP A 161 -20.70 -42.88 -7.39
CA ASP A 161 -20.80 -42.45 -8.78
C ASP A 161 -20.62 -40.94 -8.99
N ASP A 162 -19.89 -40.62 -10.06
CA ASP A 162 -19.67 -39.30 -10.60
C ASP A 162 -20.94 -38.84 -11.36
N SER A 163 -21.94 -38.33 -10.65
CA SER A 163 -23.08 -37.62 -11.25
C SER A 163 -23.99 -36.96 -10.21
N THR A 164 -23.59 -35.81 -9.67
CA THR A 164 -24.49 -34.69 -9.29
C THR A 164 -23.68 -33.52 -8.75
N ARG A 165 -23.46 -32.50 -9.58
CA ARG A 165 -23.12 -31.14 -9.11
C ARG A 165 -24.26 -30.65 -8.23
N ALA A 166 -24.14 -30.79 -6.91
CA ALA A 166 -24.98 -30.06 -5.98
C ALA A 166 -24.62 -28.57 -6.10
N ILE A 167 -25.43 -27.83 -6.86
CA ILE A 167 -25.46 -26.36 -6.85
C ILE A 167 -25.65 -25.96 -5.38
N ARG A 168 -24.70 -25.22 -4.79
CA ARG A 168 -24.88 -24.63 -3.46
C ARG A 168 -26.22 -23.84 -3.49
N PRO A 169 -27.22 -24.17 -2.66
CA PRO A 169 -28.55 -23.56 -2.73
C PRO A 169 -28.58 -22.04 -2.52
N ASP A 170 -27.48 -21.43 -2.07
CA ASP A 170 -27.44 -20.05 -1.57
C ASP A 170 -26.66 -19.06 -2.44
N SER A 171 -26.34 -19.40 -3.69
CA SER A 171 -25.54 -18.54 -4.60
C SER A 171 -26.41 -17.58 -5.44
N ILE A 172 -27.30 -16.82 -4.78
CA ILE A 172 -28.17 -15.81 -5.43
C ILE A 172 -27.96 -14.43 -4.78
N LEU A 173 -27.89 -13.36 -5.60
CA LEU A 173 -27.68 -11.99 -5.10
C LEU A 173 -28.88 -11.54 -4.28
N PRO A 174 -28.73 -10.54 -3.39
CA PRO A 174 -29.84 -10.08 -2.55
C PRO A 174 -31.07 -9.59 -3.34
N ALA A 175 -30.85 -9.11 -4.57
CA ALA A 175 -31.89 -8.70 -5.49
C ALA A 175 -31.49 -8.96 -6.94
N THR A 176 -32.48 -8.88 -7.81
CA THR A 176 -32.33 -8.76 -9.26
C THR A 176 -32.83 -7.39 -9.69
N LEU A 177 -32.07 -6.68 -10.53
CA LEU A 177 -32.50 -5.42 -11.13
C LEU A 177 -32.73 -5.62 -12.62
N GLU A 178 -33.99 -5.72 -13.02
CA GLU A 178 -34.37 -5.82 -14.41
C GLU A 178 -34.32 -4.42 -15.04
N LEU A 179 -33.43 -4.25 -16.03
CA LEU A 179 -33.28 -3.01 -16.80
C LEU A 179 -33.46 -3.33 -18.30
N PRO A 180 -34.64 -3.08 -18.88
CA PRO A 180 -34.88 -3.16 -20.31
C PRO A 180 -34.04 -2.13 -21.10
N GLU A 181 -33.69 -2.44 -22.34
CA GLU A 181 -32.88 -1.56 -23.21
C GLU A 181 -33.51 -0.18 -23.40
N VAL A 182 -34.85 -0.12 -23.53
CA VAL A 182 -35.61 1.14 -23.69
C VAL A 182 -35.44 2.08 -22.49
N GLY A 183 -35.18 1.55 -21.30
CA GLY A 183 -35.00 2.32 -20.07
C GLY A 183 -33.55 2.73 -19.79
N GLU A 184 -32.59 2.27 -20.59
CA GLU A 184 -31.16 2.41 -20.31
C GLU A 184 -30.70 3.86 -20.20
N ASP A 185 -31.11 4.72 -21.13
CA ASP A 185 -30.69 6.13 -21.15
C ASP A 185 -31.20 6.89 -19.92
N ALA A 186 -32.46 6.69 -19.57
CA ALA A 186 -33.07 7.29 -18.38
C ALA A 186 -32.39 6.78 -17.10
N PHE A 187 -32.08 5.48 -17.05
CA PHE A 187 -31.35 4.87 -15.95
C PHE A 187 -29.95 5.48 -15.81
N LEU A 188 -29.13 5.49 -16.86
CA LEU A 188 -27.77 6.02 -16.80
C LEU A 188 -27.73 7.53 -16.55
N SER A 189 -28.71 8.28 -17.08
CA SER A 189 -28.86 9.69 -16.79
C SER A 189 -29.07 9.95 -15.30
N LEU A 190 -29.94 9.19 -14.62
CA LEU A 190 -30.20 9.37 -13.20
C LEU A 190 -29.12 8.74 -12.30
N VAL A 191 -28.53 7.61 -12.72
CA VAL A 191 -27.58 6.83 -11.93
C VAL A 191 -26.12 7.26 -12.11
N VAL A 192 -25.82 8.06 -13.14
CA VAL A 192 -24.46 8.59 -13.33
C VAL A 192 -24.47 10.10 -13.46
N VAL A 193 -25.17 10.65 -14.45
CA VAL A 193 -25.00 12.06 -14.84
C VAL A 193 -25.67 13.04 -13.85
N ASN A 194 -26.91 12.78 -13.46
CA ASN A 194 -27.76 13.70 -12.71
C ASN A 194 -27.83 13.37 -11.20
N ILE A 195 -26.77 12.75 -10.67
CA ILE A 195 -26.69 12.47 -9.24
C ILE A 195 -26.34 13.71 -8.43
N SER A 196 -27.08 13.87 -7.33
CA SER A 196 -26.69 14.72 -6.20
C SER A 196 -26.16 13.83 -5.05
N PRO A 197 -24.83 13.80 -4.80
CA PRO A 197 -24.26 12.98 -3.73
C PRO A 197 -24.84 13.29 -2.35
N ALA A 198 -25.27 14.54 -2.11
CA ALA A 198 -25.77 14.99 -0.82
C ALA A 198 -27.09 14.30 -0.41
N THR A 199 -27.99 14.03 -1.37
CA THR A 199 -29.33 13.51 -1.11
C THR A 199 -29.39 12.00 -0.90
N LEU A 200 -28.29 11.28 -1.20
CA LEU A 200 -28.25 9.82 -1.10
C LEU A 200 -28.08 9.34 0.34
N HIS A 201 -28.97 8.46 0.79
CA HIS A 201 -28.82 7.75 2.07
C HIS A 201 -27.77 6.64 1.99
N PHE A 202 -27.70 5.93 0.86
CA PHE A 202 -26.64 4.96 0.58
C PHE A 202 -25.72 5.51 -0.53
N LYS A 203 -24.50 5.93 -0.17
CA LYS A 203 -23.61 6.63 -1.11
C LYS A 203 -23.10 5.76 -2.27
N LEU A 204 -23.12 4.44 -2.11
CA LEU A 204 -22.70 3.49 -3.15
C LEU A 204 -23.87 2.96 -3.99
N SER A 205 -25.06 3.57 -3.88
CA SER A 205 -26.23 3.16 -4.68
C SER A 205 -25.94 3.04 -6.18
N PRO A 206 -25.19 3.97 -6.81
CA PRO A 206 -24.88 3.85 -8.24
C PRO A 206 -24.15 2.55 -8.59
N THR A 207 -23.06 2.26 -7.89
CA THR A 207 -22.27 1.05 -8.13
C THR A 207 -23.10 -0.22 -7.97
N TYR A 208 -23.93 -0.29 -6.91
CA TYR A 208 -24.74 -1.47 -6.65
C TYR A 208 -25.86 -1.63 -7.68
N ALA A 209 -26.49 -0.53 -8.11
CA ALA A 209 -27.48 -0.55 -9.19
C ALA A 209 -26.86 -0.99 -10.52
N ILE A 210 -25.70 -0.43 -10.88
CA ILE A 210 -24.97 -0.79 -12.10
C ILE A 210 -24.55 -2.27 -12.07
N TYR A 211 -24.03 -2.75 -10.94
CA TYR A 211 -23.62 -4.15 -10.80
C TYR A 211 -24.81 -5.11 -10.94
N LEU A 212 -25.96 -4.82 -10.30
CA LEU A 212 -27.18 -5.62 -10.48
C LEU A 212 -27.66 -5.63 -11.94
N SER A 213 -27.63 -4.48 -12.62
CA SER A 213 -27.98 -4.37 -14.04
C SER A 213 -27.04 -5.19 -14.92
N ALA A 214 -25.73 -5.15 -14.65
CA ALA A 214 -24.73 -5.95 -15.35
C ALA A 214 -24.96 -7.46 -15.15
N ARG A 215 -25.26 -7.88 -13.92
CA ARG A 215 -25.60 -9.27 -13.59
C ARG A 215 -26.88 -9.73 -14.28
N TYR A 216 -27.93 -8.89 -14.33
CA TYR A 216 -29.16 -9.20 -15.06
C TYR A 216 -28.89 -9.40 -16.55
N ARG A 217 -28.09 -8.52 -17.17
CA ARG A 217 -27.68 -8.63 -18.59
C ARG A 217 -26.89 -9.91 -18.89
N ALA A 218 -26.12 -10.41 -17.93
CA ALA A 218 -25.40 -11.67 -18.05
C ALA A 218 -26.32 -12.90 -18.01
N THR A 219 -27.57 -12.78 -17.55
CA THR A 219 -28.52 -13.91 -17.49
C THR A 219 -29.20 -14.16 -18.83
N THR A 220 -29.78 -15.35 -19.00
CA THR A 220 -30.62 -15.73 -20.17
C THR A 220 -31.97 -15.01 -20.20
N HIS A 221 -32.38 -14.37 -19.11
CA HIS A 221 -33.63 -13.61 -19.04
C HIS A 221 -33.54 -12.27 -19.79
N PHE A 222 -32.37 -11.64 -19.77
CA PHE A 222 -32.11 -10.47 -20.60
C PHE A 222 -31.93 -10.90 -22.05
N ARG A 223 -32.79 -10.46 -22.98
CA ARG A 223 -32.75 -10.86 -24.40
C ARG A 223 -32.66 -12.39 -24.57
N PRO A 224 -33.77 -13.12 -24.36
CA PRO A 224 -33.79 -14.58 -24.50
C PRO A 224 -33.44 -15.08 -25.91
N ASP A 225 -33.63 -14.22 -26.91
CA ASP A 225 -33.29 -14.40 -28.32
C ASP A 225 -31.78 -14.31 -28.60
N ALA A 226 -31.01 -13.67 -27.73
CA ALA A 226 -29.59 -13.41 -27.96
C ALA A 226 -28.72 -14.65 -27.73
N THR A 227 -27.76 -14.87 -28.63
CA THR A 227 -26.70 -15.86 -28.44
C THR A 227 -25.78 -15.50 -27.27
N PRO A 228 -25.02 -16.45 -26.69
CA PRO A 228 -24.05 -16.14 -25.63
C PRO A 228 -23.03 -15.07 -26.03
N HIS A 229 -22.60 -15.06 -27.29
CA HIS A 229 -21.64 -14.08 -27.82
C HIS A 229 -22.27 -12.68 -27.93
N GLU A 230 -23.48 -12.56 -28.46
CA GLU A 230 -24.20 -11.28 -28.53
C GLU A 230 -24.47 -10.71 -27.14
N ARG A 231 -24.86 -11.57 -26.18
CA ARG A 231 -25.08 -11.18 -24.78
C ARG A 231 -23.81 -10.64 -24.13
N ALA A 232 -22.68 -11.31 -24.34
CA ALA A 232 -21.38 -10.84 -23.87
C ALA A 232 -21.05 -9.47 -24.48
N HIS A 233 -21.24 -9.30 -25.79
CA HIS A 233 -21.01 -8.02 -26.47
C HIS A 233 -21.89 -6.88 -25.92
N LEU A 234 -23.19 -7.13 -25.73
CA LEU A 234 -24.13 -6.14 -25.16
C LEU A 234 -23.76 -5.76 -23.71
N LEU A 235 -23.29 -6.72 -22.91
CA LEU A 235 -22.80 -6.48 -21.55
C LEU A 235 -21.54 -5.61 -21.57
N SER A 236 -20.55 -5.96 -22.42
CA SER A 236 -19.32 -5.19 -22.58
C SER A 236 -19.62 -3.75 -23.01
N ALA A 237 -20.46 -3.56 -24.03
CA ALA A 237 -20.86 -2.24 -24.52
C ALA A 237 -21.54 -1.39 -23.43
N PHE A 238 -22.44 -1.99 -22.64
CA PHE A 238 -23.09 -1.33 -21.51
C PHE A 238 -22.08 -0.86 -20.45
N LEU A 239 -21.14 -1.72 -20.05
CA LEU A 239 -20.14 -1.39 -19.02
C LEU A 239 -19.14 -0.34 -19.50
N ILE A 240 -18.71 -0.39 -20.76
CA ILE A 240 -17.85 0.63 -21.36
C ILE A 240 -18.56 1.99 -21.38
N ARG A 241 -19.85 2.00 -21.75
CA ARG A 241 -20.67 3.22 -21.71
C ARG A 241 -20.77 3.81 -20.31
N VAL A 242 -21.01 2.97 -19.30
CA VAL A 242 -21.02 3.39 -17.89
C VAL A 242 -19.69 4.02 -17.49
N ALA A 243 -18.57 3.35 -17.79
CA ALA A 243 -17.24 3.82 -17.42
C ALA A 243 -16.92 5.19 -18.06
N HIS A 244 -17.26 5.38 -19.35
CA HIS A 244 -17.11 6.67 -20.02
C HIS A 244 -18.00 7.77 -19.43
N LEU A 245 -19.25 7.46 -19.07
CA LEU A 245 -20.13 8.45 -18.41
C LEU A 245 -19.59 8.86 -17.04
N MET A 246 -19.03 7.93 -16.27
CA MET A 246 -18.38 8.24 -15.00
C MET A 246 -17.12 9.10 -15.21
N MET A 247 -16.30 8.77 -16.21
CA MET A 247 -15.14 9.57 -16.61
C MET A 247 -15.54 11.00 -16.95
N GLN A 248 -16.52 11.17 -17.83
CA GLN A 248 -17.02 12.48 -18.23
C GLN A 248 -17.57 13.27 -17.03
N THR A 249 -18.33 12.61 -16.14
CA THR A 249 -18.88 13.27 -14.94
C THR A 249 -17.77 13.77 -14.01
N VAL A 250 -16.68 13.01 -13.85
CA VAL A 250 -15.51 13.43 -13.07
C VAL A 250 -14.79 14.59 -13.74
N GLN A 251 -14.64 14.56 -15.07
CA GLN A 251 -14.02 15.64 -15.83
C GLN A 251 -14.82 16.95 -15.76
N ASP A 252 -16.15 16.88 -15.90
CA ASP A 252 -17.04 18.04 -15.86
C ASP A 252 -17.11 18.66 -14.45
N ARG A 253 -16.91 17.85 -13.40
CA ARG A 253 -16.97 18.28 -11.98
C ARG A 253 -15.60 18.23 -11.29
N ASN A 254 -14.53 18.53 -12.02
CA ASN A 254 -13.15 18.35 -11.57
C ASN A 254 -12.67 19.30 -10.44
N THR A 255 -13.49 20.26 -10.04
CA THR A 255 -13.26 21.17 -8.89
C THR A 255 -14.23 20.94 -7.73
N ASP A 256 -15.21 20.04 -7.86
CA ASP A 256 -16.16 19.74 -6.79
C ASP A 256 -15.64 18.56 -5.95
N ALA A 257 -15.02 18.87 -4.83
CA ALA A 257 -14.49 17.88 -3.89
C ALA A 257 -15.54 16.84 -3.46
N ASN A 258 -16.82 17.22 -3.30
CA ASN A 258 -17.86 16.28 -2.91
C ASN A 258 -18.15 15.28 -4.03
N SER A 259 -18.25 15.76 -5.27
CA SER A 259 -18.42 14.91 -6.45
C SER A 259 -17.22 13.99 -6.67
N LEU A 260 -16.00 14.50 -6.50
CA LEU A 260 -14.76 13.74 -6.69
C LEU A 260 -14.61 12.60 -5.67
N ALA A 261 -14.82 12.87 -4.39
CA ALA A 261 -14.78 11.83 -3.36
C ALA A 261 -15.88 10.77 -3.59
N PHE A 262 -17.07 11.20 -4.02
CA PHE A 262 -18.18 10.32 -4.33
C PHE A 262 -17.89 9.38 -5.51
N TRP A 263 -17.35 9.92 -6.61
CA TRP A 263 -17.03 9.12 -7.78
C TRP A 263 -15.78 8.28 -7.60
N MET A 264 -14.80 8.71 -6.80
CA MET A 264 -13.66 7.88 -6.41
C MET A 264 -14.11 6.63 -5.65
N ALA A 265 -15.08 6.75 -4.73
CA ALA A 265 -15.66 5.62 -4.01
C ALA A 265 -16.47 4.69 -4.95
N ASN A 266 -17.38 5.25 -5.74
CA ASN A 266 -18.23 4.43 -6.62
C ASN A 266 -17.43 3.74 -7.74
N SER A 267 -16.49 4.44 -8.38
CA SER A 267 -15.65 3.86 -9.45
C SER A 267 -14.72 2.77 -8.93
N SER A 268 -14.11 2.95 -7.76
CA SER A 268 -13.23 1.93 -7.18
C SER A 268 -14.00 0.69 -6.72
N GLU A 269 -15.17 0.86 -6.11
CA GLU A 269 -16.05 -0.24 -5.72
C GLU A 269 -16.59 -0.97 -6.97
N LEU A 270 -16.98 -0.25 -8.03
CA LEU A 270 -17.44 -0.87 -9.28
C LEU A 270 -16.31 -1.64 -9.96
N LEU A 271 -15.11 -1.06 -10.03
CA LEU A 271 -13.93 -1.71 -10.56
C LEU A 271 -13.63 -3.01 -9.80
N HIS A 272 -13.74 -2.99 -8.47
CA HIS A 272 -13.58 -4.18 -7.64
C HIS A 272 -14.64 -5.24 -7.96
N PHE A 273 -15.92 -4.87 -8.05
CA PHE A 273 -16.99 -5.79 -8.46
C PHE A 273 -16.69 -6.45 -9.81
N LEU A 274 -16.29 -5.67 -10.82
CA LEU A 274 -16.04 -6.19 -12.16
C LEU A 274 -14.81 -7.11 -12.20
N LYS A 275 -13.70 -6.72 -11.55
CA LYS A 275 -12.48 -7.55 -11.46
C LYS A 275 -12.73 -8.86 -10.70
N SER A 276 -13.46 -8.78 -9.60
CA SER A 276 -13.67 -9.92 -8.70
C SER A 276 -14.71 -10.91 -9.24
N ASP A 277 -15.66 -10.49 -10.07
CA ASP A 277 -16.71 -11.34 -10.62
C ASP A 277 -16.18 -12.36 -11.64
N ARG A 278 -16.37 -13.66 -11.35
CA ARG A 278 -15.85 -14.79 -12.15
C ARG A 278 -16.40 -14.89 -13.58
N GLN A 279 -17.51 -14.23 -13.87
CA GLN A 279 -18.15 -14.24 -15.18
C GLN A 279 -17.98 -12.90 -15.88
N ILE A 280 -18.30 -11.81 -15.20
CA ILE A 280 -18.27 -10.47 -15.79
C ILE A 280 -16.83 -9.98 -16.04
N GLY A 281 -15.86 -10.41 -15.23
CA GLY A 281 -14.48 -9.96 -15.32
C GLY A 281 -13.87 -10.08 -16.71
N ALA A 282 -14.07 -11.21 -17.38
CA ALA A 282 -13.53 -11.46 -18.73
C ALA A 282 -14.16 -10.60 -19.83
N PHE A 283 -15.37 -10.08 -19.62
CA PHE A 283 -16.12 -9.28 -20.60
C PHE A 283 -16.09 -7.78 -20.28
N SER A 284 -15.36 -7.36 -19.25
CA SER A 284 -15.35 -5.98 -18.76
C SER A 284 -13.98 -5.35 -18.74
N VAL A 285 -12.96 -5.95 -19.38
CA VAL A 285 -11.56 -5.48 -19.34
C VAL A 285 -11.43 -4.01 -19.75
N ASP A 286 -12.00 -3.61 -20.89
CA ASP A 286 -11.95 -2.21 -21.33
C ASP A 286 -12.60 -1.26 -20.32
N ALA A 287 -13.74 -1.66 -19.75
CA ALA A 287 -14.42 -0.87 -18.72
C ALA A 287 -13.60 -0.81 -17.41
N GLN A 288 -12.88 -1.88 -17.06
CA GLN A 288 -12.00 -1.92 -15.89
C GLN A 288 -10.82 -0.96 -16.05
N ASP A 289 -10.22 -0.90 -17.24
CA ASP A 289 -9.12 0.02 -17.55
C ASP A 289 -9.59 1.48 -17.47
N ILE A 290 -10.74 1.80 -18.08
CA ILE A 290 -11.33 3.15 -17.98
C ILE A 290 -11.66 3.48 -16.52
N LEU A 291 -12.29 2.56 -15.77
CA LEU A 291 -12.63 2.80 -14.37
C LEU A 291 -11.39 3.00 -13.49
N ALA A 292 -10.29 2.28 -13.74
CA ALA A 292 -9.02 2.52 -13.05
C ALA A 292 -8.53 3.96 -13.26
N GLU A 293 -8.63 4.44 -14.50
CA GLU A 293 -8.34 5.84 -14.83
C GLU A 293 -9.33 6.81 -14.14
N VAL A 294 -10.63 6.49 -14.07
CA VAL A 294 -11.62 7.31 -13.35
C VAL A 294 -11.25 7.47 -11.86
N VAL A 295 -10.82 6.39 -11.20
CA VAL A 295 -10.39 6.45 -9.79
C VAL A 295 -9.17 7.36 -9.65
N GLN A 296 -8.14 7.15 -10.49
CA GLN A 296 -6.92 7.95 -10.44
C GLN A 296 -7.17 9.43 -10.76
N LEU A 297 -8.04 9.71 -11.73
CA LEU A 297 -8.43 11.05 -12.13
C LEU A 297 -9.17 11.77 -10.99
N SER A 298 -10.13 11.08 -10.36
CA SER A 298 -10.86 11.58 -9.20
C SER A 298 -9.92 11.90 -8.04
N PHE A 299 -8.97 11.00 -7.76
CA PHE A 299 -7.95 11.18 -6.74
C PHE A 299 -7.10 12.42 -7.01
N ARG A 300 -6.54 12.54 -8.22
CA ARG A 300 -5.67 13.66 -8.61
C ARG A 300 -6.37 15.00 -8.50
N HIS A 301 -7.61 15.09 -8.99
CA HIS A 301 -8.39 16.32 -8.89
C HIS A 301 -8.75 16.66 -7.43
N LEU A 302 -9.08 15.67 -6.61
CA LEU A 302 -9.40 15.89 -5.20
C LEU A 302 -8.17 16.39 -4.42
N VAL A 303 -7.01 15.77 -4.63
CA VAL A 303 -5.72 16.24 -4.08
C VAL A 303 -5.47 17.70 -4.50
N THR A 304 -5.69 18.03 -5.77
CA THR A 304 -5.51 19.39 -6.28
C THR A 304 -6.42 20.40 -5.58
N CYS A 305 -7.69 20.06 -5.36
CA CYS A 305 -8.65 20.92 -4.63
C CYS A 305 -8.16 21.20 -3.21
N ILE A 306 -7.78 20.14 -2.48
CA ILE A 306 -7.35 20.24 -1.08
C ILE A 306 -6.03 21.02 -0.97
N GLN A 307 -5.07 20.76 -1.87
CA GLN A 307 -3.81 21.52 -1.92
C GLN A 307 -4.06 23.00 -2.22
N GLY A 308 -5.03 23.33 -3.07
CA GLY A 308 -5.46 24.71 -3.32
C GLY A 308 -5.95 25.41 -2.05
N GLU A 309 -6.79 24.74 -1.25
CA GLU A 309 -7.25 25.28 0.05
C GLU A 309 -6.08 25.44 1.03
N ILE A 310 -5.23 24.42 1.16
CA ILE A 310 -4.07 24.42 2.07
C ILE A 310 -3.08 25.54 1.70
N SER A 311 -2.83 25.77 0.42
CA SER A 311 -1.92 26.81 -0.07
C SER A 311 -2.26 28.19 0.49
N ASN A 312 -3.55 28.52 0.56
CA ASN A 312 -4.04 29.79 1.12
C ASN A 312 -3.83 29.90 2.64
N LEU A 313 -3.64 28.77 3.33
CA LEU A 313 -3.51 28.70 4.78
C LEU A 313 -2.07 28.61 5.27
N VAL A 314 -1.10 28.32 4.40
CA VAL A 314 0.33 28.21 4.77
C VAL A 314 0.84 29.46 5.49
N GLY A 315 0.35 30.65 5.08
CA GLY A 315 0.69 31.91 5.73
C GLY A 315 0.36 31.98 7.23
N HIS A 316 -0.66 31.25 7.69
CA HIS A 316 -1.09 31.25 9.08
C HIS A 316 -0.04 30.64 10.02
N PHE A 317 0.76 29.68 9.52
CA PHE A 317 1.88 29.10 10.28
C PHE A 317 2.96 30.14 10.63
N PHE A 318 2.96 31.28 9.96
CA PHE A 318 3.94 32.35 10.11
C PHE A 318 3.35 33.64 10.72
N LEU A 319 2.23 33.53 11.45
CA LEU A 319 1.73 34.63 12.29
C LEU A 319 2.61 34.81 13.53
N GLU A 320 2.98 36.07 13.83
CA GLU A 320 3.94 36.40 14.90
C GLU A 320 3.42 36.23 16.33
N ARG A 321 2.10 36.21 16.54
CA ARG A 321 1.51 36.15 17.88
C ARG A 321 1.71 34.77 18.50
N ASP A 322 2.50 34.70 19.57
CA ASP A 322 2.87 33.45 20.27
C ASP A 322 1.71 32.78 21.02
N GLU A 323 0.73 33.55 21.49
CA GLU A 323 -0.42 33.03 22.26
C GLU A 323 -1.51 32.39 21.38
N ASP A 324 -1.32 32.40 20.06
CA ASP A 324 -2.35 32.09 19.06
C ASP A 324 -2.02 30.83 18.23
N ASP A 325 -1.23 29.89 18.74
CA ASP A 325 -0.88 28.64 18.02
C ASP A 325 -2.13 27.84 17.59
N GLU A 326 -3.20 27.92 18.37
CA GLU A 326 -4.51 27.39 17.99
C GLU A 326 -5.12 28.13 16.81
N ASN A 327 -5.16 29.46 16.85
CA ASN A 327 -5.72 30.29 15.78
C ASN A 327 -4.90 30.15 14.47
N ALA A 328 -3.59 29.94 14.57
CA ALA A 328 -2.70 29.70 13.44
C ALA A 328 -2.94 28.34 12.76
N THR A 329 -3.34 27.31 13.52
CA THR A 329 -3.45 25.92 13.03
C THR A 329 -4.89 25.46 12.80
N SER A 330 -5.85 26.04 13.51
CA SER A 330 -7.27 25.67 13.47
C SER A 330 -7.86 25.67 12.05
N PRO A 331 -7.59 26.68 11.17
CA PRO A 331 -8.07 26.62 9.80
C PRO A 331 -7.54 25.41 9.02
N MET A 332 -6.24 25.08 9.16
CA MET A 332 -5.64 23.93 8.48
C MET A 332 -6.21 22.62 9.00
N ILE A 333 -6.31 22.46 10.32
CA ILE A 333 -6.94 21.30 10.97
C ILE A 333 -8.41 21.19 10.54
N GLY A 334 -9.10 22.32 10.32
CA GLY A 334 -10.46 22.37 9.79
C GLY A 334 -10.57 21.79 8.39
N VAL A 335 -9.66 22.14 7.47
CA VAL A 335 -9.60 21.57 6.12
C VAL A 335 -9.30 20.07 6.17
N LEU A 336 -8.31 19.65 6.97
CA LEU A 336 -7.95 18.24 7.15
C LEU A 336 -9.13 17.42 7.73
N GLY A 337 -9.78 17.94 8.76
CA GLY A 337 -10.94 17.32 9.41
C GLY A 337 -12.17 17.23 8.48
N SER A 338 -12.43 18.28 7.71
CA SER A 338 -13.52 18.30 6.74
C SER A 338 -13.28 17.31 5.60
N THR A 339 -12.02 17.22 5.13
CA THR A 339 -11.58 16.24 4.13
C THR A 339 -11.79 14.81 4.65
N MET A 340 -11.32 14.49 5.86
CA MET A 340 -11.50 13.16 6.44
C MET A 340 -12.97 12.78 6.60
N THR A 341 -13.79 13.74 7.03
CA THR A 341 -15.24 13.57 7.15
C THR A 341 -15.88 13.30 5.79
N LEU A 342 -15.47 14.03 4.75
CA LEU A 342 -15.95 13.84 3.39
C LEU A 342 -15.62 12.45 2.85
N LEU A 343 -14.37 11.99 3.00
CA LEU A 343 -13.93 10.68 2.53
C LEU A 343 -14.70 9.54 3.23
N ARG A 344 -14.81 9.59 4.56
CA ARG A 344 -15.58 8.62 5.35
C ARG A 344 -17.06 8.62 4.97
N ARG A 345 -17.69 9.80 4.87
CA ARG A 345 -19.10 9.93 4.48
C ARG A 345 -19.36 9.38 3.09
N SER A 346 -18.41 9.56 2.16
CA SER A 346 -18.51 9.07 0.78
C SER A 346 -18.17 7.59 0.63
N ARG A 347 -17.75 6.91 1.70
CA ARG A 347 -17.31 5.50 1.69
C ARG A 347 -16.07 5.25 0.82
N VAL A 348 -15.15 6.20 0.78
CA VAL A 348 -13.85 6.00 0.13
C VAL A 348 -13.05 4.92 0.86
N ASN A 349 -12.40 4.04 0.12
CA ASN A 349 -11.53 3.00 0.65
C ASN A 349 -10.40 3.59 1.54
N ALA A 350 -10.05 2.91 2.63
CA ALA A 350 -9.04 3.38 3.57
C ALA A 350 -7.64 3.54 2.92
N ALA A 351 -7.23 2.65 2.03
CA ALA A 351 -5.95 2.75 1.34
C ALA A 351 -5.88 3.96 0.40
N LEU A 352 -6.98 4.32 -0.28
CA LEU A 352 -7.07 5.56 -1.06
C LEU A 352 -7.05 6.80 -0.14
N THR A 353 -7.66 6.71 1.04
CA THR A 353 -7.64 7.78 2.04
C THR A 353 -6.23 8.04 2.54
N ILE A 354 -5.47 6.99 2.87
CA ILE A 354 -4.07 7.09 3.31
C ILE A 354 -3.21 7.71 2.20
N GLN A 355 -3.31 7.22 0.96
CA GLN A 355 -2.58 7.78 -0.18
C GLN A 355 -2.89 9.27 -0.40
N LEU A 356 -4.15 9.68 -0.23
CA LEU A 356 -4.55 11.08 -0.37
C LEU A 356 -3.92 11.92 0.73
N PHE A 357 -3.97 11.47 1.99
CA PHE A 357 -3.35 12.20 3.10
C PHE A 357 -1.82 12.22 3.02
N SER A 358 -1.17 11.20 2.43
CA SER A 358 0.25 11.24 2.10
C SER A 358 0.60 12.42 1.18
N GLN A 359 -0.18 12.62 0.10
CA GLN A 359 -0.02 13.76 -0.81
C GLN A 359 -0.26 15.10 -0.10
N VAL A 360 -1.25 15.15 0.79
CA VAL A 360 -1.58 16.35 1.57
C VAL A 360 -0.49 16.71 2.58
N PHE A 361 -0.01 15.76 3.37
CA PHE A 361 1.05 16.00 4.35
C PHE A 361 2.37 16.37 3.68
N HIS A 362 2.72 15.73 2.56
CA HIS A 362 3.88 16.13 1.77
C HIS A 362 3.76 17.58 1.28
N PHE A 363 2.58 17.98 0.80
CA PHE A 363 2.34 19.34 0.37
C PHE A 363 2.46 20.35 1.52
N VAL A 364 1.92 20.03 2.70
CA VAL A 364 2.09 20.86 3.92
C VAL A 364 3.58 21.01 4.26
N ASN A 365 4.32 19.89 4.30
CA ASN A 365 5.76 19.88 4.53
C ASN A 365 6.50 20.80 3.54
N MET A 366 6.27 20.60 2.26
CA MET A 366 6.90 21.37 1.19
C MET A 366 6.59 22.86 1.31
N ALA A 367 5.31 23.21 1.46
CA ALA A 367 4.89 24.61 1.43
C ALA A 367 5.36 25.37 2.69
N VAL A 368 5.31 24.74 3.86
CA VAL A 368 5.80 25.34 5.10
C VAL A 368 7.32 25.43 5.08
N PHE A 369 8.03 24.41 4.62
CA PHE A 369 9.50 24.41 4.50
C PHE A 369 10.00 25.48 3.53
N ASN A 370 9.44 25.56 2.33
CA ASN A 370 9.83 26.54 1.32
C ASN A 370 9.57 27.98 1.80
N LYS A 371 8.51 28.20 2.58
CA LYS A 371 8.27 29.50 3.22
C LYS A 371 9.26 29.79 4.36
N LEU A 372 9.60 28.79 5.19
CA LEU A 372 10.59 28.91 6.28
C LEU A 372 11.96 29.37 5.78
N ILE A 373 12.44 28.79 4.67
CA ILE A 373 13.72 29.18 4.06
C ILE A 373 13.67 30.54 3.35
N GLY A 374 12.56 31.27 3.42
CA GLY A 374 12.46 32.67 3.00
C GLY A 374 12.37 32.90 1.50
N MET A 375 11.68 32.01 0.78
CA MET A 375 11.35 32.24 -0.63
C MET A 375 10.47 33.48 -0.87
N ASP A 376 9.79 33.98 0.16
CA ASP A 376 8.99 35.21 0.12
C ASP A 376 9.79 36.48 0.52
N GLY A 377 11.12 36.36 0.66
CA GLY A 377 12.01 37.45 1.03
C GLY A 377 12.05 37.77 2.53
N ARG A 378 11.30 37.04 3.37
CA ARG A 378 11.38 37.14 4.84
C ARG A 378 12.24 36.03 5.41
N ASN A 379 12.91 36.30 6.53
CA ASN A 379 13.74 35.32 7.20
C ASN A 379 13.05 34.85 8.48
N TYR A 380 12.71 33.55 8.53
CA TYR A 380 12.09 32.90 9.69
C TYR A 380 13.05 31.91 10.38
N CYS A 381 14.33 31.89 10.01
CA CYS A 381 15.31 30.98 10.59
C CYS A 381 15.80 31.55 11.93
N SER A 382 15.08 31.29 13.02
CA SER A 382 15.50 31.63 14.38
C SER A 382 15.04 30.58 15.39
N ARG A 383 15.63 30.57 16.60
CA ARG A 383 15.20 29.65 17.68
C ARG A 383 13.74 29.83 18.04
N THR A 384 13.29 31.09 18.13
CA THR A 384 11.89 31.45 18.42
C THR A 384 10.94 30.87 17.38
N TRP A 385 11.26 31.02 16.08
CA TRP A 385 10.45 30.44 15.01
C TRP A 385 10.52 28.92 14.97
N GLY A 386 11.68 28.31 15.26
CA GLY A 386 11.84 26.87 15.41
C GLY A 386 10.88 26.31 16.46
N ASN A 387 10.85 26.91 17.65
CA ASN A 387 9.93 26.53 18.72
C ASN A 387 8.45 26.71 18.32
N ARG A 388 8.11 27.85 17.73
CA ARG A 388 6.74 28.17 17.33
C ARG A 388 6.23 27.23 16.24
N LEU A 389 6.99 27.02 15.17
CA LEU A 389 6.62 26.10 14.10
C LEU A 389 6.54 24.66 14.58
N ARG A 390 7.45 24.21 15.47
CA ARG A 390 7.37 22.86 16.05
C ARG A 390 6.06 22.64 16.79
N ARG A 391 5.64 23.58 17.65
CA ARG A 391 4.34 23.50 18.34
C ARG A 391 3.17 23.45 17.37
N ARG A 392 3.20 24.26 16.31
CA ARG A 392 2.14 24.31 15.29
C ARG A 392 2.05 23.03 14.45
N ILE A 393 3.18 22.46 14.03
CA ILE A 393 3.24 21.20 13.28
C ILE A 393 2.80 20.03 14.17
N ASN A 394 3.18 20.01 15.44
CA ASN A 394 2.74 18.97 16.38
C ASN A 394 1.20 18.92 16.52
N ARG A 395 0.49 20.04 16.36
CA ARG A 395 -0.98 20.01 16.33
C ARG A 395 -1.54 19.28 15.10
N ILE A 396 -0.83 19.29 13.96
CA ILE A 396 -1.16 18.47 12.80
C ILE A 396 -0.85 16.99 13.07
N GLU A 397 0.33 16.68 13.63
CA GLU A 397 0.72 15.30 14.00
C GLU A 397 -0.29 14.69 14.98
N THR A 398 -0.64 15.41 16.05
CA THR A 398 -1.66 15.00 17.03
C THR A 398 -3.05 14.82 16.40
N TRP A 399 -3.39 15.62 15.39
CA TRP A 399 -4.66 15.42 14.67
C TRP A 399 -4.60 14.15 13.82
N ALA A 400 -3.49 13.91 13.11
CA ALA A 400 -3.30 12.74 12.26
C ALA A 400 -3.34 11.43 13.07
N GLU A 401 -2.68 11.40 14.24
CA GLU A 401 -2.73 10.27 15.18
C GLU A 401 -4.18 9.92 15.55
N LYS A 402 -4.99 10.91 15.94
CA LYS A 402 -6.42 10.72 16.26
C LYS A 402 -7.25 10.20 15.08
N GLN A 403 -6.78 10.36 13.84
CA GLN A 403 -7.44 9.84 12.64
C GLN A 403 -6.90 8.48 12.17
N GLY A 404 -5.85 7.94 12.80
CA GLY A 404 -5.15 6.74 12.35
C GLY A 404 -4.24 6.98 11.14
N LEU A 405 -3.69 8.19 11.01
CA LEU A 405 -2.83 8.62 9.90
C LEU A 405 -1.39 8.94 10.37
N GLU A 406 -1.00 8.48 11.56
CA GLU A 406 0.31 8.75 12.18
C GLU A 406 1.48 8.40 11.26
N LEU A 407 1.50 7.18 10.69
CA LEU A 407 2.60 6.73 9.82
C LEU A 407 2.76 7.59 8.57
N ALA A 408 1.64 8.04 7.99
CA ALA A 408 1.66 8.93 6.83
C ALA A 408 2.17 10.33 7.22
N ALA A 409 1.73 10.86 8.37
CA ALA A 409 2.20 12.15 8.87
C ALA A 409 3.71 12.11 9.18
N ASP A 410 4.18 11.09 9.90
CA ASP A 410 5.58 10.89 10.26
C ASP A 410 6.47 10.79 9.02
N CYS A 411 6.02 10.05 8.00
CA CYS A 411 6.76 9.89 6.75
C CYS A 411 6.89 11.21 5.98
N HIS A 412 5.80 11.98 5.90
CA HIS A 412 5.71 13.09 4.95
C HIS A 412 5.91 14.48 5.56
N LEU A 413 5.87 14.63 6.88
CA LEU A 413 6.18 15.89 7.60
C LEU A 413 7.63 15.97 8.09
N VAL A 414 8.41 14.89 7.93
CA VAL A 414 9.72 14.74 8.58
C VAL A 414 10.71 15.87 8.30
N ARG A 415 10.72 16.45 7.10
CA ARG A 415 11.72 17.48 6.76
C ARG A 415 11.46 18.79 7.47
N ILE A 416 10.22 19.28 7.47
CA ILE A 416 9.89 20.48 8.24
C ILE A 416 10.08 20.24 9.73
N ILE A 417 9.77 19.03 10.23
CA ILE A 417 10.02 18.65 11.62
C ILE A 417 11.52 18.75 11.95
N GLN A 418 12.39 18.14 11.14
CA GLN A 418 13.83 18.21 11.35
C GLN A 418 14.38 19.63 11.17
N ALA A 419 13.85 20.42 10.25
CA ALA A 419 14.21 21.83 10.12
C ALA A 419 13.87 22.62 11.40
N THR A 420 12.69 22.40 11.98
CA THR A 420 12.35 23.03 13.27
C THR A 420 13.25 22.54 14.40
N HIS A 421 13.61 21.25 14.45
CA HIS A 421 14.54 20.72 15.43
C HIS A 421 15.93 21.38 15.34
N LEU A 422 16.47 21.53 14.12
CA LEU A 422 17.72 22.24 13.88
C LEU A 422 17.66 23.70 14.37
N LEU A 423 16.54 24.39 14.12
CA LEU A 423 16.35 25.77 14.59
C LEU A 423 16.24 25.85 16.12
N GLN A 424 15.63 24.88 16.78
CA GLN A 424 15.49 24.82 18.24
C GLN A 424 16.79 24.53 18.99
N ALA A 425 17.72 23.80 18.35
CA ALA A 425 18.97 23.40 18.98
C ALA A 425 19.83 24.61 19.38
N MET A 426 20.50 24.52 20.52
CA MET A 426 21.55 25.48 20.90
C MET A 426 22.74 25.34 19.92
N LYS A 427 23.40 26.46 19.60
CA LYS A 427 24.46 26.51 18.58
C LYS A 427 25.71 27.21 19.11
N ASN A 428 26.01 27.03 20.40
CA ASN A 428 27.11 27.73 21.07
C ASN A 428 28.46 27.04 20.87
N THR A 429 28.45 25.73 20.64
CA THR A 429 29.67 24.93 20.42
C THR A 429 29.63 24.17 19.10
N ALA A 430 30.81 23.80 18.59
CA ALA A 430 30.93 22.95 17.39
C ALA A 430 30.25 21.59 17.57
N GLU A 431 30.30 21.03 18.77
CA GLU A 431 29.68 19.75 19.11
C GLU A 431 28.16 19.84 19.08
N GLU A 432 27.57 20.91 19.62
CA GLU A 432 26.12 21.15 19.58
C GLU A 432 25.62 21.28 18.14
N VAL A 433 26.31 22.09 17.31
CA VAL A 433 25.93 22.27 15.90
C VAL A 433 26.05 20.94 15.13
N SER A 434 27.10 20.17 15.38
CA SER A 434 27.31 18.87 14.73
C SER A 434 26.27 17.84 15.16
N THR A 435 25.88 17.82 16.43
CA THR A 435 24.83 16.95 16.97
C THR A 435 23.47 17.30 16.40
N ALA A 436 23.13 18.59 16.36
CA ALA A 436 21.89 19.05 15.75
C ALA A 436 21.82 18.70 14.26
N ALA A 437 22.89 18.97 13.50
CA ALA A 437 22.95 18.65 12.08
C ALA A 437 22.85 17.14 11.80
N SER A 438 23.56 16.30 12.55
CA SER A 438 23.53 14.85 12.37
C SER A 438 22.17 14.21 12.71
N SER A 439 21.41 14.80 13.63
CA SER A 439 20.03 14.38 13.91
C SER A 439 19.04 14.71 12.77
N CYS A 440 19.41 15.60 11.85
CA CYS A 440 18.57 16.08 10.76
C CYS A 440 18.86 15.39 9.42
N PHE A 441 18.91 14.05 9.42
CA PHE A 441 19.31 13.19 8.30
C PHE A 441 18.35 13.17 7.08
N LYS A 442 17.23 13.91 7.11
CA LYS A 442 16.33 14.12 5.95
C LYS A 442 16.56 15.47 5.26
N LEU A 443 17.35 16.36 5.86
CA LEU A 443 17.76 17.63 5.24
C LEU A 443 19.01 17.39 4.40
N ASN A 444 18.96 17.77 3.13
CA ASN A 444 20.12 17.70 2.25
C ASN A 444 21.14 18.82 2.56
N SER A 445 22.34 18.73 1.98
CA SER A 445 23.43 19.67 2.24
C SER A 445 23.05 21.12 1.93
N MET A 446 22.31 21.36 0.84
CA MET A 446 21.88 22.70 0.42
C MET A 446 20.83 23.29 1.35
N GLN A 447 19.89 22.48 1.81
CA GLN A 447 18.88 22.84 2.80
C GLN A 447 19.52 23.17 4.15
N LEU A 448 20.42 22.31 4.62
CA LEU A 448 21.16 22.52 5.87
C LEU A 448 21.98 23.82 5.83
N ARG A 449 22.75 24.01 4.74
CA ARG A 449 23.52 25.24 4.51
C ARG A 449 22.61 26.47 4.53
N CYS A 450 21.47 26.43 3.84
CA CYS A 450 20.52 27.54 3.76
C CYS A 450 19.98 27.93 5.14
N LEU A 451 19.51 26.95 5.91
CA LEU A 451 18.94 27.17 7.25
C LEU A 451 19.97 27.77 8.21
N LEU A 452 21.20 27.24 8.21
CA LEU A 452 22.26 27.71 9.10
C LEU A 452 22.83 29.08 8.68
N MET A 453 22.99 29.34 7.37
CA MET A 453 23.42 30.66 6.88
C MET A 453 22.38 31.76 7.17
N LYS A 454 21.10 31.43 7.10
CA LYS A 454 20.02 32.37 7.38
C LYS A 454 19.70 32.48 8.87
N TYR A 455 20.30 31.66 9.73
CA TYR A 455 19.96 31.66 11.15
C TYR A 455 20.20 33.01 11.83
N GLN A 456 19.18 33.51 12.52
CA GLN A 456 19.21 34.72 13.32
C GLN A 456 19.42 34.32 14.78
N TYR A 457 20.50 34.83 15.36
CA TYR A 457 20.94 34.54 16.72
C TYR A 457 20.17 35.38 17.74
N ASP A 458 19.68 34.75 18.79
CA ASP A 458 19.18 35.45 19.98
C ASP A 458 20.37 36.05 20.77
N SER A 459 20.09 36.92 21.76
CA SER A 459 21.12 37.60 22.55
C SER A 459 22.01 36.66 23.38
N ASP A 460 21.57 35.43 23.62
CA ASP A 460 22.26 34.39 24.37
C ASP A 460 22.98 33.36 23.47
N GLU A 461 23.01 33.58 22.16
CA GLU A 461 23.62 32.66 21.19
C GLU A 461 24.89 33.23 20.54
N ALA A 462 25.90 32.39 20.37
CA ALA A 462 27.10 32.74 19.60
C ALA A 462 26.89 32.47 18.10
N PRO A 463 27.44 33.32 17.20
CA PRO A 463 27.45 33.05 15.77
C PRO A 463 28.17 31.74 15.41
N ILE A 464 27.60 30.95 14.51
CA ILE A 464 28.24 29.73 14.00
C ILE A 464 29.46 30.14 13.19
N SER A 465 30.62 29.54 13.49
CA SER A 465 31.82 29.80 12.69
C SER A 465 31.68 29.21 11.29
N PRO A 466 32.24 29.86 10.24
CA PRO A 466 32.20 29.33 8.88
C PRO A 466 32.82 27.93 8.77
N GLU A 467 33.83 27.62 9.58
CA GLU A 467 34.49 26.31 9.60
C GLU A 467 33.54 25.20 10.10
N ILE A 468 32.79 25.46 11.18
CA ILE A 468 31.81 24.50 11.70
C ILE A 468 30.70 24.27 10.66
N LEU A 469 30.23 25.35 10.03
CA LEU A 469 29.22 25.29 8.97
C LEU A 469 29.68 24.43 7.79
N GLU A 470 30.88 24.68 7.25
CA GLU A 470 31.41 23.87 6.14
C GLU A 470 31.61 22.41 6.55
N ASN A 471 32.01 22.14 7.78
CA ASN A 471 32.16 20.78 8.28
C ASN A 471 30.83 20.02 8.30
N VAL A 472 29.75 20.59 8.85
CA VAL A 472 28.45 19.91 8.90
C VAL A 472 27.82 19.76 7.53
N VAL A 473 28.00 20.74 6.64
CA VAL A 473 27.51 20.65 5.26
C VAL A 473 28.25 19.55 4.50
N ARG A 474 29.58 19.45 4.63
CA ARG A 474 30.38 18.38 4.01
C ARG A 474 29.94 16.98 4.47
N VAL A 475 29.57 16.83 5.74
CA VAL A 475 29.03 15.55 6.24
C VAL A 475 27.69 15.22 5.57
N ALA A 476 26.80 16.20 5.41
CA ALA A 476 25.54 15.99 4.69
C ALA A 476 25.77 15.67 3.20
N GLU A 477 26.78 16.30 2.55
CA GLU A 477 27.18 16.02 1.16
C GLU A 477 27.64 14.58 0.94
N SER A 478 28.31 13.97 1.93
CA SER A 478 28.83 12.60 1.87
C SER A 478 27.88 11.55 2.45
N THR A 479 26.69 11.95 2.91
CA THR A 479 25.72 11.03 3.52
C THR A 479 24.35 11.18 2.85
N VAL A 480 23.62 12.25 3.19
CA VAL A 480 22.25 12.47 2.70
C VAL A 480 22.22 12.71 1.20
N ASP A 481 23.13 13.53 0.69
CA ASP A 481 23.20 13.86 -0.73
C ASP A 481 23.60 12.66 -1.60
N ASP A 482 24.49 11.79 -1.13
CA ASP A 482 24.89 10.60 -1.85
C ASP A 482 23.73 9.59 -1.97
N VAL A 483 22.90 9.46 -0.94
CA VAL A 483 21.64 8.69 -1.02
C VAL A 483 20.69 9.32 -2.05
N ILE A 484 20.51 10.65 -2.02
CA ILE A 484 19.64 11.36 -2.99
C ILE A 484 20.14 11.17 -4.43
N ARG A 485 21.45 11.27 -4.67
CA ARG A 485 22.07 11.02 -5.98
C ARG A 485 21.95 9.56 -6.40
N GLY A 486 22.10 8.63 -5.46
CA GLY A 486 21.91 7.19 -5.67
C GLY A 486 20.50 6.86 -6.16
N ASP A 487 19.49 7.57 -5.64
CA ASP A 487 18.10 7.49 -6.10
C ASP A 487 17.83 8.19 -7.44
N GLY A 488 18.86 8.78 -8.07
CA GLY A 488 18.71 9.56 -9.30
C GLY A 488 17.98 10.90 -9.12
N ARG A 489 17.87 11.40 -7.88
CA ARG A 489 17.20 12.67 -7.57
C ARG A 489 18.18 13.84 -7.54
N HIS A 490 17.67 15.03 -7.79
CA HIS A 490 18.47 16.25 -7.74
C HIS A 490 18.47 16.87 -6.34
N ILE A 491 19.65 17.32 -5.91
CA ILE A 491 19.80 18.08 -4.66
C ILE A 491 19.40 19.52 -4.93
N ARG A 492 18.48 20.04 -4.11
CA ARG A 492 17.90 21.38 -4.24
C ARG A 492 17.62 21.93 -2.85
N VAL A 493 17.64 23.26 -2.72
CA VAL A 493 17.22 23.92 -1.47
C VAL A 493 15.72 23.73 -1.25
N GLU A 494 14.93 23.87 -2.31
CA GLU A 494 13.47 23.79 -2.24
C GLU A 494 12.99 22.35 -2.22
N GLU A 495 11.94 22.10 -1.44
CA GLU A 495 11.20 20.84 -1.48
C GLU A 495 10.33 20.76 -2.73
N GLU A 496 10.27 19.57 -3.34
CA GLU A 496 9.48 19.37 -4.55
C GLU A 496 7.97 19.36 -4.26
N PRO A 497 7.16 20.05 -5.08
CA PRO A 497 5.72 20.15 -4.85
C PRO A 497 4.97 18.84 -5.09
N LEU A 498 5.55 17.93 -5.88
CA LEU A 498 4.96 16.66 -6.25
C LEU A 498 5.60 15.53 -5.43
N LEU A 499 4.76 14.72 -4.79
CA LEU A 499 5.20 13.48 -4.16
C LEU A 499 5.18 12.37 -5.20
N GLY A 500 6.37 11.86 -5.57
CA GLY A 500 6.57 10.80 -6.57
C GLY A 500 6.14 9.39 -6.14
N LEU A 501 5.06 9.25 -5.37
CA LEU A 501 4.48 7.95 -5.03
C LEU A 501 3.61 7.44 -6.19
N ALA A 502 3.79 6.17 -6.54
CA ALA A 502 2.90 5.50 -7.47
C ALA A 502 1.49 5.39 -6.87
N PHE A 503 0.48 5.71 -7.69
CA PHE A 503 -0.92 5.51 -7.31
C PHE A 503 -1.26 4.02 -7.33
N LEU A 504 -1.79 3.50 -6.22
CA LEU A 504 -2.13 2.09 -6.07
C LEU A 504 -3.63 1.92 -5.86
N LEU A 505 -4.24 1.04 -6.66
CA LEU A 505 -5.62 0.63 -6.45
C LEU A 505 -5.69 -0.38 -5.30
N PRO A 506 -6.62 -0.23 -4.34
CA PRO A 506 -6.81 -1.22 -3.29
C PRO A 506 -7.26 -2.58 -3.85
N GLU A 507 -6.80 -3.66 -3.25
CA GLU A 507 -7.26 -5.02 -3.57
C GLU A 507 -8.43 -5.47 -2.67
N ASP A 508 -8.53 -4.89 -1.46
CA ASP A 508 -9.48 -5.25 -0.41
C ASP A 508 -10.09 -4.02 0.28
N GLY A 509 -10.88 -4.25 1.33
CA GLY A 509 -11.47 -3.18 2.15
C GLY A 509 -12.67 -2.49 1.50
N TYR A 510 -13.34 -3.17 0.58
CA TYR A 510 -14.52 -2.67 -0.13
C TYR A 510 -15.81 -2.94 0.63
N SER A 511 -16.84 -2.11 0.37
CA SER A 511 -18.09 -2.19 1.13
C SER A 511 -18.88 -3.46 0.85
N CYS A 512 -18.72 -4.06 -0.34
CA CYS A 512 -19.38 -5.30 -0.74
C CYS A 512 -19.07 -6.48 0.18
N ASP A 513 -17.92 -6.48 0.85
CA ASP A 513 -17.51 -7.52 1.78
C ASP A 513 -18.32 -7.50 3.07
N ILE A 514 -18.80 -6.32 3.48
CA ILE A 514 -19.50 -6.10 4.76
C ILE A 514 -21.00 -5.87 4.60
N VAL A 515 -21.45 -5.27 3.49
CA VAL A 515 -22.87 -4.98 3.25
C VAL A 515 -23.63 -6.29 3.10
N ARG A 516 -24.79 -6.39 3.76
CA ARG A 516 -25.69 -7.55 3.72
C ARG A 516 -27.10 -7.14 3.36
N GLY A 517 -27.77 -7.99 2.57
CA GLY A 517 -29.12 -7.74 2.09
C GLY A 517 -29.18 -6.55 1.11
N ILE A 518 -30.38 -6.04 0.89
CA ILE A 518 -30.61 -4.87 0.05
C ILE A 518 -30.56 -3.61 0.94
N PRO A 519 -29.61 -2.69 0.72
CA PRO A 519 -29.58 -1.44 1.47
C PRO A 519 -30.88 -0.65 1.27
N THR A 520 -31.48 -0.13 2.35
CA THR A 520 -32.72 0.67 2.26
C THR A 520 -32.56 1.88 1.34
N GLY A 521 -31.42 2.58 1.45
CA GLY A 521 -31.09 3.72 0.59
C GLY A 521 -30.90 3.35 -0.90
N LEU A 522 -30.68 2.08 -1.25
CA LEU A 522 -30.67 1.62 -2.64
C LEU A 522 -32.11 1.54 -3.19
N VAL A 523 -33.06 1.07 -2.38
CA VAL A 523 -34.49 0.99 -2.76
C VAL A 523 -35.05 2.39 -2.99
N GLU A 524 -34.79 3.31 -2.07
CA GLU A 524 -35.21 4.72 -2.17
C GLU A 524 -34.60 5.40 -3.40
N PHE A 525 -33.32 5.15 -3.66
CA PHE A 525 -32.61 5.67 -4.83
C PHE A 525 -33.22 5.22 -6.17
N LEU A 526 -33.65 3.95 -6.25
CA LEU A 526 -34.23 3.39 -7.47
C LEU A 526 -35.73 3.67 -7.63
N SER A 527 -36.41 4.16 -6.58
CA SER A 527 -37.85 4.44 -6.62
C SER A 527 -38.29 5.35 -7.78
N PRO A 528 -37.58 6.47 -8.10
CA PRO A 528 -37.92 7.31 -9.24
C PRO A 528 -37.75 6.61 -10.61
N LEU A 529 -36.98 5.52 -10.65
CA LEU A 529 -36.71 4.73 -11.85
C LEU A 529 -37.63 3.51 -12.00
N SER A 530 -38.62 3.33 -11.12
CA SER A 530 -39.58 2.22 -11.20
C SER A 530 -40.32 2.06 -12.57
N PRO A 531 -40.53 3.12 -13.40
CA PRO A 531 -41.08 2.93 -14.74
C PRO A 531 -40.10 2.30 -15.74
N VAL A 532 -38.79 2.41 -15.48
CA VAL A 532 -37.73 2.00 -16.42
C VAL A 532 -36.88 0.83 -15.91
N CYS A 533 -36.91 0.52 -14.61
CA CYS A 533 -36.26 -0.65 -14.04
C CYS A 533 -37.09 -1.25 -12.90
N ARG A 534 -36.93 -2.56 -12.65
CA ARG A 534 -37.64 -3.29 -11.59
C ARG A 534 -36.64 -3.97 -10.67
N LEU A 535 -36.62 -3.56 -9.40
CA LEU A 535 -35.86 -4.22 -8.34
C LEU A 535 -36.72 -5.30 -7.69
N THR A 536 -36.33 -6.56 -7.80
CA THR A 536 -37.02 -7.70 -7.19
C THR A 536 -36.12 -8.34 -6.13
N PRO A 537 -36.50 -8.31 -4.83
CA PRO A 537 -35.77 -8.99 -3.77
C PRO A 537 -35.78 -10.52 -3.95
N ASN A 538 -34.65 -11.17 -3.70
CA ASN A 538 -34.54 -12.62 -3.75
C ASN A 538 -34.73 -13.22 -2.35
N THR A 539 -35.88 -13.84 -2.07
CA THR A 539 -36.26 -14.33 -0.72
C THR A 539 -35.34 -15.43 -0.18
N ASN A 540 -34.67 -16.17 -1.07
CA ASN A 540 -33.80 -17.28 -0.71
C ASN A 540 -32.31 -16.87 -0.70
N ALA A 541 -32.00 -15.58 -0.90
CA ALA A 541 -30.62 -15.10 -0.92
C ALA A 541 -30.06 -15.00 0.51
N ALA A 542 -28.84 -15.50 0.72
CA ALA A 542 -28.10 -15.35 1.98
C ALA A 542 -27.66 -13.89 2.27
N GLY A 543 -27.94 -12.96 1.36
CA GLY A 543 -27.70 -11.53 1.55
C GLY A 543 -26.27 -11.06 1.19
N TYR A 544 -25.42 -11.92 0.62
CA TYR A 544 -24.06 -11.56 0.23
C TYR A 544 -23.99 -10.95 -1.18
N TRP A 545 -23.19 -9.91 -1.35
CA TRP A 545 -22.92 -9.29 -2.66
C TRP A 545 -21.75 -9.94 -3.42
N THR A 546 -20.95 -10.75 -2.73
CA THR A 546 -19.70 -11.35 -3.23
C THR A 546 -19.87 -12.79 -3.71
N ILE A 547 -21.11 -13.30 -3.84
CA ILE A 547 -21.39 -14.70 -4.19
C ILE A 547 -20.84 -15.15 -5.56
N PHE A 548 -20.62 -14.21 -6.46
CA PHE A 548 -20.10 -14.44 -7.80
C PHE A 548 -18.60 -14.15 -7.90
N PHE A 549 -17.98 -13.76 -6.79
CA PHE A 549 -16.55 -13.57 -6.75
C PHE A 549 -15.85 -14.91 -6.88
N HIS A 550 -14.58 -14.87 -7.25
CA HIS A 550 -13.72 -16.03 -7.21
C HIS A 550 -13.71 -16.60 -5.76
N ASP A 551 -13.99 -17.90 -5.60
CA ASP A 551 -14.29 -18.53 -4.30
C ASP A 551 -13.10 -18.39 -3.32
N PRO A 552 -13.28 -17.82 -2.12
CA PRO A 552 -12.25 -17.80 -1.08
C PRO A 552 -11.92 -19.22 -0.54
N MET A 553 -12.77 -20.23 -0.75
CA MET A 553 -12.63 -21.57 -0.16
C MET A 553 -11.56 -22.48 -0.83
N ARG A 554 -10.58 -21.89 -1.52
CA ARG A 554 -9.27 -22.49 -1.81
C ARG A 554 -8.10 -21.68 -1.21
N SER A 555 -8.37 -21.00 -0.10
CA SER A 555 -7.40 -20.33 0.76
C SER A 555 -7.70 -20.73 2.21
N PRO A 556 -6.73 -21.26 2.98
CA PRO A 556 -6.97 -21.61 4.37
C PRO A 556 -7.27 -20.34 5.18
N ARG A 557 -8.45 -20.31 5.80
CA ARG A 557 -8.79 -19.27 6.79
C ARG A 557 -7.87 -19.43 8.00
N TYR A 558 -7.17 -18.37 8.38
CA TYR A 558 -6.70 -18.25 9.75
C TYR A 558 -7.89 -17.89 10.64
N SER A 559 -8.27 -18.87 11.44
CA SER A 559 -9.01 -18.73 12.69
C SER A 559 -8.18 -17.95 13.72
N TYR A 560 -8.84 -17.01 14.41
CA TYR A 560 -8.56 -16.45 15.76
C TYR A 560 -7.10 -16.20 16.20
N PHE A 561 -6.82 -14.97 16.65
CA PHE A 561 -6.42 -14.57 18.02
C PHE A 561 -6.51 -13.01 18.05
N ILE A 562 -7.37 -12.41 18.89
CA ILE A 562 -7.02 -11.75 20.18
C ILE A 562 -5.68 -11.02 20.14
#